data_AF-A0A9D8C5F7-F1
#
_entry.id   AF-A0A9D8C5F7-F1
#
_cell.length_a   1.000
_cell.length_b   1.000
_cell.length_c   1.000
_cell.angle_alpha   90.00
_cell.angle_beta   90.00
_cell.angle_gamma   90.00
#
_symmetry.space_group_name_H-M   'P 1'
#
loop_
_entity.id
_entity.type
_entity.pdbx_description
1 polymer ?
#
loop_
_entity_poly.entity_id
_entity_poly.type
_entity_poly.pdbx_seq_one_letter_code
_entity_poly.pdbx_strand_id
1 'polypeptide(L)'
;MVFFGYTRCARLCAFTVDNFQLVMDELGTAAEAVTAYFITVDPQRDTRAVLAEYVRGMSERIRALTGTDEQVDAALAAFGVRREVQAAQADGGYAVHHPGVLFFLGRDGRYKLHFREGTPAYEMTNLIRARIGSPDALLLGGTGDVGQGNLTAAERAAHAPPGARHGDASPAWRRPWYLPTA
;
A
#
# COMPACT_ATOMS: atom_id res chain seq x y z
N MET A 1 -6.42 -2.75 -2.97
CA MET A 1 -4.98 -2.53 -3.09
C MET A 1 -4.70 -1.04 -2.91
N VAL A 2 -3.65 -0.67 -2.19
CA VAL A 2 -3.29 0.73 -1.89
C VAL A 2 -1.81 0.92 -2.16
N PHE A 3 -1.45 1.96 -2.90
CA PHE A 3 -0.07 2.36 -3.16
C PHE A 3 0.12 3.85 -2.87
N PHE A 4 1.24 4.19 -2.24
CA PHE A 4 1.65 5.56 -1.97
C PHE A 4 2.75 5.97 -2.95
N GLY A 5 2.48 6.99 -3.76
CA GLY A 5 3.40 7.47 -4.79
C GLY A 5 3.17 8.93 -5.13
N TYR A 6 3.80 9.45 -6.19
CA TYR A 6 3.51 10.80 -6.67
C TYR A 6 3.83 10.91 -8.17
N THR A 7 3.18 11.85 -8.87
CA THR A 7 3.20 11.88 -10.35
C THR A 7 4.56 12.15 -10.97
N ARG A 8 5.49 12.76 -10.21
CA ARG A 8 6.84 13.13 -10.66
C ARG A 8 7.93 12.16 -10.18
N CYS A 9 7.56 10.97 -9.71
CA CYS A 9 8.51 9.98 -9.26
C CYS A 9 9.31 9.39 -10.43
N ALA A 10 10.60 9.72 -10.50
CA ALA A 10 11.45 9.49 -11.67
C ALA A 10 11.79 8.00 -11.95
N ARG A 11 11.29 7.03 -11.18
CA ARG A 11 11.68 5.62 -11.37
C ARG A 11 10.67 4.55 -10.92
N LEU A 12 9.87 4.83 -9.89
CA LEU A 12 9.16 3.77 -9.13
C LEU A 12 7.71 3.53 -9.54
N CYS A 13 7.07 4.50 -10.21
CA CYS A 13 5.65 4.40 -10.52
C CYS A 13 5.35 3.47 -11.71
N ALA A 14 6.23 3.41 -12.73
CA ALA A 14 6.01 2.51 -13.87
C ALA A 14 6.01 1.04 -13.44
N PHE A 15 6.98 0.61 -12.63
CA PHE A 15 7.05 -0.79 -12.18
C PHE A 15 5.84 -1.22 -11.33
N THR A 16 5.34 -0.35 -10.45
CA THR A 16 4.22 -0.72 -9.59
C THR A 16 2.88 -0.63 -10.33
N VAL A 17 2.72 0.30 -11.27
CA VAL A 17 1.45 0.50 -12.00
C VAL A 17 1.27 -0.45 -13.17
N ASP A 18 2.33 -0.80 -13.91
CA ASP A 18 2.24 -1.85 -14.93
C ASP A 18 1.84 -3.19 -14.28
N ASN A 19 2.39 -3.46 -13.09
CA ASN A 19 2.00 -4.60 -12.28
C ASN A 19 0.54 -4.54 -11.79
N PHE A 20 -0.03 -3.36 -11.54
CA PHE A 20 -1.44 -3.23 -11.16
C PHE A 20 -2.36 -3.72 -12.29
N GLN A 21 -2.12 -3.32 -13.54
CA GLN A 21 -2.94 -3.80 -14.66
C GLN A 21 -2.77 -5.30 -14.86
N LEU A 22 -1.53 -5.78 -14.89
CA LEU A 22 -1.25 -7.21 -15.05
C LEU A 22 -1.93 -8.05 -13.96
N VAL A 23 -1.87 -7.63 -12.69
CA VAL A 23 -2.55 -8.32 -11.59
C VAL A 23 -4.06 -8.34 -11.81
N MET A 24 -4.66 -7.23 -12.22
CA MET A 24 -6.11 -7.16 -12.46
C MET A 24 -6.53 -8.03 -13.66
N ASP A 25 -5.74 -8.04 -14.73
CA ASP A 25 -5.98 -8.86 -15.92
C ASP A 25 -5.84 -10.35 -15.59
N GLU A 26 -4.79 -10.74 -14.86
CA GLU A 26 -4.57 -12.12 -14.43
C GLU A 26 -5.61 -12.60 -13.40
N LEU A 27 -6.16 -11.71 -12.57
CA LEU A 27 -7.27 -12.03 -11.66
C LEU A 27 -8.57 -12.33 -12.42
N GLY A 28 -8.74 -11.81 -13.64
CA GLY A 28 -9.96 -12.01 -14.44
C GLY A 28 -11.20 -11.51 -13.72
N THR A 29 -12.25 -12.32 -13.64
CA THR A 29 -13.51 -11.95 -12.95
C THR A 29 -13.32 -11.65 -11.45
N ALA A 30 -12.29 -12.22 -10.81
CA ALA A 30 -12.00 -11.92 -9.39
C ALA A 30 -11.54 -10.47 -9.17
N ALA A 31 -11.10 -9.78 -10.22
CA ALA A 31 -10.70 -8.37 -10.15
C ALA A 31 -11.86 -7.45 -9.79
N GLU A 32 -13.12 -7.85 -10.03
CA GLU A 32 -14.32 -7.08 -9.63
C GLU A 32 -14.41 -6.88 -8.11
N ALA A 33 -13.79 -7.76 -7.32
CA ALA A 33 -13.73 -7.66 -5.88
C ALA A 33 -12.57 -6.79 -5.37
N VAL A 34 -11.73 -6.25 -6.28
CA VAL A 34 -10.51 -5.53 -5.93
C VAL A 34 -10.57 -4.09 -6.46
N THR A 35 -10.38 -3.12 -5.57
CA THR A 35 -10.20 -1.71 -5.95
C THR A 35 -8.74 -1.31 -5.78
N ALA A 36 -8.17 -0.63 -6.76
CA ALA A 36 -6.82 -0.07 -6.68
C ALA A 36 -6.89 1.42 -6.30
N TYR A 37 -6.16 1.80 -5.25
CA TYR A 37 -6.02 3.19 -4.81
C TYR A 37 -4.58 3.65 -4.97
N PHE A 38 -4.40 4.80 -5.61
CA PHE A 38 -3.14 5.52 -5.68
C PHE A 38 -3.27 6.76 -4.79
N ILE A 39 -2.49 6.82 -3.72
CA ILE A 39 -2.53 7.95 -2.77
C ILE A 39 -1.26 8.77 -2.95
N THR A 40 -1.40 10.07 -3.20
CA THR A 40 -0.22 10.92 -3.36
C THR A 40 0.54 11.09 -2.04
N VAL A 41 1.87 11.09 -2.11
CA VAL A 41 2.77 11.55 -1.03
C VAL A 41 3.15 13.02 -1.19
N ASP A 42 2.63 13.71 -2.18
CA ASP A 42 3.02 15.06 -2.57
C ASP A 42 1.82 15.91 -3.04
N PRO A 43 0.91 16.25 -2.11
CA PRO A 43 -0.33 16.95 -2.44
C PRO A 43 -0.10 18.38 -2.96
N GLN A 44 1.09 18.96 -2.74
CA GLN A 44 1.42 20.31 -3.23
C GLN A 44 1.56 20.35 -4.75
N ARG A 45 2.02 19.26 -5.37
CA ARG A 45 2.16 19.15 -6.85
C ARG A 45 1.08 18.26 -7.47
N ASP A 46 0.59 17.27 -6.73
CA ASP A 46 -0.41 16.30 -7.20
C ASP A 46 -1.84 16.79 -6.88
N THR A 47 -2.27 17.79 -7.63
CA THR A 47 -3.66 18.25 -7.59
C THR A 47 -4.61 17.17 -8.14
N ARG A 48 -5.91 17.29 -7.82
CA ARG A 48 -6.94 16.38 -8.34
C ARG A 48 -6.93 16.27 -9.86
N ALA A 49 -6.75 17.39 -10.57
CA ALA A 49 -6.70 17.41 -12.03
C ALA A 49 -5.47 16.67 -12.57
N VAL A 50 -4.30 16.93 -11.97
CA VAL A 50 -3.03 16.26 -12.34
C VAL A 50 -3.13 14.75 -12.13
N LEU A 51 -3.63 14.34 -10.97
CA LEU A 51 -3.80 12.92 -10.65
C LEU A 51 -4.84 12.24 -11.54
N ALA A 52 -5.95 12.90 -11.86
CA ALA A 52 -6.98 12.35 -12.74
C ALA A 52 -6.43 12.12 -14.16
N GLU A 53 -5.62 13.03 -14.69
CA GLU A 53 -4.92 12.83 -15.97
C GLU A 53 -3.93 11.67 -15.86
N TYR A 54 -3.14 11.66 -14.79
CA TYR A 54 -2.11 10.66 -14.54
C TYR A 54 -2.70 9.24 -14.51
N VAL A 55 -3.74 8.99 -13.71
CA VAL A 55 -4.34 7.64 -13.61
C VAL A 55 -5.14 7.22 -14.82
N ARG A 56 -5.72 8.16 -15.58
CA ARG A 56 -6.45 7.84 -16.83
C ARG A 56 -5.53 7.21 -17.88
N GLY A 57 -4.28 7.66 -17.96
CA GLY A 57 -3.28 7.07 -18.85
C GLY A 57 -2.86 5.64 -18.46
N MET A 58 -3.20 5.20 -17.24
CA MET A 58 -2.77 3.91 -16.70
C MET A 58 -3.93 2.90 -16.58
N SER A 59 -5.05 3.29 -15.99
CA SER A 59 -6.25 2.45 -15.88
C SER A 59 -7.46 3.19 -15.34
N GLU A 60 -8.63 2.88 -15.89
CA GLU A 60 -9.91 3.35 -15.36
C GLU A 60 -10.25 2.75 -13.98
N ARG A 61 -9.58 1.65 -13.58
CA ARG A 61 -9.82 0.98 -12.28
C ARG A 61 -9.04 1.58 -11.12
N ILE A 62 -8.11 2.50 -11.39
CA ILE A 62 -7.28 3.14 -10.36
C ILE A 62 -7.97 4.41 -9.86
N ARG A 63 -8.20 4.47 -8.55
CA ARG A 63 -8.75 5.65 -7.87
C ARG A 63 -7.61 6.45 -7.26
N ALA A 64 -7.31 7.61 -7.82
CA ALA A 64 -6.32 8.52 -7.27
C ALA A 64 -6.88 9.35 -6.11
N LEU A 65 -6.14 9.49 -5.02
CA LEU A 65 -6.50 10.27 -3.84
C LEU A 65 -5.42 11.30 -3.53
N THR A 66 -5.87 12.52 -3.21
CA THR A 66 -5.07 13.63 -2.69
C THR A 66 -5.89 14.39 -1.65
N GLY A 67 -5.25 15.28 -0.90
CA GLY A 67 -5.86 16.04 0.19
C GLY A 67 -4.96 17.18 0.67
N THR A 68 -5.22 17.69 1.87
CA THR A 68 -4.27 18.59 2.54
C THR A 68 -3.03 17.81 3.02
N ASP A 69 -1.95 18.52 3.33
CA ASP A 69 -0.75 17.88 3.89
C ASP A 69 -1.08 17.08 5.16
N GLU A 70 -1.95 17.60 6.04
CA GLU A 70 -2.38 16.88 7.25
C GLU A 70 -3.14 15.59 6.94
N GLN A 71 -4.00 15.61 5.91
CA GLN A 71 -4.76 14.42 5.49
C GLN A 71 -3.84 13.35 4.89
N VAL A 72 -2.87 13.77 4.08
CA VAL A 72 -1.87 12.86 3.49
C VAL A 72 -0.97 12.29 4.58
N ASP A 73 -0.48 13.10 5.50
CA ASP A 73 0.38 12.64 6.60
C ASP A 73 -0.36 11.68 7.54
N ALA A 74 -1.64 11.93 7.83
CA ALA A 74 -2.48 11.01 8.59
C ALA A 74 -2.67 9.67 7.87
N ALA A 75 -2.87 9.69 6.55
CA ALA A 75 -2.99 8.48 5.75
C ALA A 75 -1.67 7.69 5.73
N LEU A 76 -0.53 8.36 5.56
CA LEU A 76 0.79 7.72 5.59
C LEU A 76 1.05 7.06 6.96
N ALA A 77 0.76 7.79 8.05
CA ALA A 77 0.91 7.28 9.41
C ALA A 77 0.06 6.02 9.68
N ALA A 78 -1.17 5.97 9.17
CA ALA A 78 -2.06 4.81 9.32
C ALA A 78 -1.51 3.52 8.68
N PHE A 79 -0.63 3.66 7.67
CA PHE A 79 0.04 2.55 7.00
C PHE A 79 1.50 2.36 7.46
N GLY A 80 1.96 3.14 8.44
CA GLY A 80 3.37 3.13 8.87
C GLY A 80 4.34 3.60 7.77
N VAL A 81 3.85 4.37 6.80
CA VAL A 81 4.63 4.93 5.70
C VAL A 81 5.18 6.29 6.13
N ARG A 82 6.43 6.58 5.77
CA ARG A 82 7.03 7.91 5.92
C ARG A 82 7.44 8.45 4.55
N ARG A 83 7.20 9.74 4.34
CA ARG A 83 7.71 10.51 3.21
C ARG A 83 8.82 11.44 3.67
N GLU A 84 9.79 11.70 2.80
CA GLU A 84 10.85 12.68 3.05
C GLU A 84 11.06 13.53 1.80
N VAL A 85 10.69 14.81 1.92
CA VAL A 85 10.90 15.80 0.86
C VAL A 85 12.39 16.13 0.81
N GLN A 86 13.03 15.84 -0.32
CA GLN A 86 14.44 16.14 -0.54
C GLN A 86 14.65 17.63 -0.78
N ALA A 87 15.87 18.10 -0.53
CA ALA A 87 16.25 19.49 -0.82
C ALA A 87 15.97 19.84 -2.28
N ALA A 88 15.50 21.06 -2.52
CA ALA A 88 15.26 21.55 -3.85
C ALA A 88 16.57 21.62 -4.65
N GLN A 89 16.49 21.21 -5.90
CA GLN A 89 17.54 21.33 -6.90
C GLN A 89 17.63 22.77 -7.41
N ALA A 90 18.70 23.10 -8.14
CA ALA A 90 18.95 24.45 -8.66
C ALA A 90 17.85 24.96 -9.61
N ASP A 91 17.10 24.06 -10.23
CA ASP A 91 15.95 24.35 -11.11
C ASP A 91 14.61 24.45 -10.35
N GLY A 92 14.62 24.34 -9.02
CA GLY A 92 13.42 24.33 -8.18
C GLY A 92 12.69 22.98 -8.13
N GLY A 93 13.19 21.95 -8.82
CA GLY A 93 12.71 20.58 -8.71
C GLY A 93 13.03 19.96 -7.35
N TYR A 94 12.23 19.00 -6.91
CA TYR A 94 12.55 18.19 -5.72
C TYR A 94 11.99 16.78 -5.84
N ALA A 95 12.66 15.84 -5.18
CA ALA A 95 12.18 14.47 -5.05
C ALA A 95 11.49 14.29 -3.69
N VAL A 96 10.55 13.34 -3.63
CA VAL A 96 9.99 12.89 -2.36
C VAL A 96 10.35 11.43 -2.20
N HIS A 97 11.19 11.11 -1.23
CA HIS A 97 11.50 9.72 -0.90
C HIS A 97 10.26 9.10 -0.24
N HIS A 98 9.82 7.95 -0.75
CA HIS A 98 8.73 7.16 -0.21
C HIS A 98 9.02 5.67 -0.45
N PRO A 99 8.53 4.77 0.41
CA PRO A 99 8.67 3.35 0.16
C PRO A 99 7.80 2.91 -1.03
N GLY A 100 8.37 2.10 -1.92
CA GLY A 100 7.65 1.42 -2.99
C GLY A 100 6.93 0.18 -2.45
N VAL A 101 5.88 0.36 -1.66
CA VAL A 101 5.13 -0.75 -1.05
C VAL A 101 3.66 -0.71 -1.46
N LEU A 102 3.16 -1.85 -1.95
CA LEU A 102 1.77 -2.04 -2.32
C LEU A 102 1.07 -2.85 -1.23
N PHE A 103 0.03 -2.27 -0.62
CA PHE A 103 -0.74 -2.90 0.43
C PHE A 103 -2.00 -3.58 -0.13
N PHE A 104 -2.29 -4.79 0.36
CA PHE A 104 -3.56 -5.45 0.15
C PHE A 104 -4.34 -5.48 1.47
N LEU A 105 -5.55 -4.94 1.41
CA LEU A 105 -6.47 -4.84 2.54
C LEU A 105 -7.71 -5.70 2.26
N GLY A 106 -8.30 -6.23 3.32
CA GLY A 106 -9.63 -6.83 3.27
C GLY A 106 -10.72 -5.79 3.02
N ARG A 107 -11.94 -6.25 2.71
CA ARG A 107 -13.12 -5.37 2.56
C ARG A 107 -13.50 -4.64 3.85
N ASP A 108 -13.06 -5.17 4.98
CA ASP A 108 -13.17 -4.61 6.32
C ASP A 108 -12.09 -3.54 6.62
N GLY A 109 -11.20 -3.27 5.67
CA GLY A 109 -10.09 -2.33 5.82
C GLY A 109 -8.90 -2.89 6.60
N ARG A 110 -8.93 -4.16 7.01
CA ARG A 110 -7.82 -4.77 7.75
C ARG A 110 -6.69 -5.18 6.82
N TYR A 111 -5.47 -5.00 7.30
CA TYR A 111 -4.27 -5.46 6.60
C TYR A 111 -4.30 -6.96 6.35
N LYS A 112 -3.94 -7.38 5.13
CA LYS A 112 -3.81 -8.79 4.75
C LYS A 112 -2.38 -9.14 4.37
N LEU A 113 -1.74 -8.33 3.52
CA LEU A 113 -0.35 -8.46 3.09
C LEU A 113 0.15 -7.18 2.42
N HIS A 114 1.45 -7.12 2.13
CA HIS A 114 2.05 -6.11 1.28
C HIS A 114 3.06 -6.74 0.33
N PHE A 115 3.34 -6.03 -0.76
CA PHE A 115 4.34 -6.37 -1.76
C PHE A 115 5.37 -5.26 -1.83
N ARG A 116 6.63 -5.64 -2.01
CA ARG A 116 7.71 -4.69 -2.21
C ARG A 116 7.82 -4.39 -3.69
N GLU A 117 8.42 -3.25 -3.98
CA GLU A 117 8.97 -3.00 -5.31
C GLU A 117 9.80 -4.21 -5.78
N GLY A 118 9.63 -4.58 -7.04
CA GLY A 118 10.26 -5.75 -7.63
C GLY A 118 9.41 -7.03 -7.59
N THR A 119 8.34 -7.11 -6.78
CA THR A 119 7.49 -8.32 -6.77
C THR A 119 6.83 -8.52 -8.14
N PRO A 120 6.96 -9.70 -8.78
CA PRO A 120 6.31 -9.98 -10.07
C PRO A 120 4.78 -10.05 -9.98
N ALA A 121 4.08 -9.63 -11.05
CA ALA A 121 2.62 -9.66 -11.14
C ALA A 121 2.02 -11.03 -10.78
N TYR A 122 2.52 -12.12 -11.37
CA TYR A 122 2.00 -13.47 -11.11
C TYR A 122 2.05 -13.87 -9.63
N GLU A 123 3.08 -13.44 -8.90
CA GLU A 123 3.23 -13.71 -7.47
C GLU A 123 2.19 -12.92 -6.68
N MET A 124 2.00 -11.64 -7.02
CA MET A 124 0.97 -10.80 -6.44
C MET A 124 -0.43 -11.36 -6.68
N THR A 125 -0.74 -11.74 -7.92
CA THR A 125 -2.01 -12.34 -8.32
C THR A 125 -2.31 -13.60 -7.50
N ASN A 126 -1.36 -14.52 -7.41
CA ASN A 126 -1.55 -15.78 -6.67
C ASN A 126 -1.83 -15.52 -5.19
N LEU A 127 -1.07 -14.62 -4.57
CA LEU A 127 -1.26 -14.27 -3.16
C LEU A 127 -2.57 -13.52 -2.93
N ILE A 128 -2.96 -12.59 -3.80
CA ILE A 128 -4.24 -11.88 -3.73
C ILE A 128 -5.40 -12.86 -3.87
N ARG A 129 -5.37 -13.73 -4.90
CA ARG A 129 -6.42 -14.72 -5.16
C ARG A 129 -6.68 -15.62 -3.94
N ALA A 130 -5.63 -16.02 -3.23
CA ALA A 130 -5.75 -16.80 -2.00
C ALA A 130 -6.42 -16.04 -0.84
N ARG A 131 -6.46 -14.69 -0.87
CA ARG A 131 -7.10 -13.86 0.18
C ARG A 131 -8.48 -13.32 -0.20
N ILE A 132 -8.83 -13.26 -1.49
CA ILE A 132 -10.17 -12.84 -1.92
C ILE A 132 -11.19 -13.84 -1.37
N GLY A 133 -12.18 -13.36 -0.62
CA GLY A 133 -13.25 -14.19 -0.06
C GLY A 133 -12.89 -15.04 1.16
N SER A 134 -11.63 -15.01 1.63
CA SER A 134 -11.23 -15.75 2.83
C SER A 134 -11.70 -15.02 4.11
N PRO A 135 -12.48 -15.66 4.99
CA PRO A 135 -12.83 -15.07 6.28
C PRO A 135 -11.59 -14.81 7.11
N ASP A 136 -11.68 -13.77 7.93
CA ASP A 136 -10.60 -13.12 8.67
C ASP A 136 -9.96 -13.94 9.82
N ALA A 137 -10.17 -15.24 9.81
CA ALA A 137 -9.96 -16.14 10.94
C ALA A 137 -8.52 -16.68 11.11
N LEU A 138 -7.52 -16.12 10.44
CA LEU A 138 -6.17 -16.73 10.44
C LEU A 138 -5.01 -15.75 10.55
N LEU A 139 -5.19 -14.62 11.25
CA LEU A 139 -4.10 -13.67 11.48
C LEU A 139 -4.03 -13.13 12.91
N LEU A 140 -4.15 -14.02 13.89
CA LEU A 140 -3.49 -13.89 15.21
C LEU A 140 -3.15 -15.32 15.69
N GLY A 141 -2.11 -15.93 15.12
CA GLY A 141 -1.64 -17.24 15.61
C GLY A 141 -0.80 -18.10 14.67
N GLY A 142 -0.52 -17.69 13.43
CA GLY A 142 0.31 -18.48 12.51
C GLY A 142 1.56 -17.74 12.09
N THR A 143 2.69 -18.01 12.72
CA THR A 143 4.00 -17.81 12.11
C THR A 143 4.15 -18.83 10.97
N GLY A 144 3.44 -18.58 9.87
CA GLY A 144 3.58 -19.30 8.61
C GLY A 144 4.70 -18.66 7.82
N ASP A 145 5.90 -19.17 8.05
CA ASP A 145 7.09 -18.98 7.23
C ASP A 145 6.77 -19.15 5.74
N VAL A 146 6.95 -18.10 4.95
CA VAL A 146 7.09 -18.22 3.50
C VAL A 146 8.60 -18.18 3.24
N GLY A 147 9.20 -19.37 3.30
CA GLY A 147 10.51 -19.64 2.71
C GLY A 147 11.74 -19.34 3.57
N GLN A 148 11.91 -20.02 4.70
CA GLN A 148 13.23 -20.36 5.22
C GLN A 148 13.54 -21.83 4.95
N GLY A 149 14.14 -22.08 3.78
CA GLY A 149 14.97 -23.27 3.62
C GLY A 149 16.12 -23.23 4.63
N ASN A 150 15.98 -24.02 5.70
CA ASN A 150 17.05 -24.63 6.50
C ASN A 150 18.05 -23.71 7.24
N LEU A 151 17.58 -22.96 8.25
CA LEU A 151 18.45 -22.33 9.27
C LEU A 151 18.51 -23.16 10.56
N THR A 152 19.70 -23.25 11.14
CA THR A 152 19.98 -24.06 12.34
C THR A 152 19.48 -23.40 13.62
N ALA A 153 19.37 -24.18 14.70
CA ALA A 153 18.84 -23.70 15.99
C ALA A 153 19.66 -22.55 16.61
N ALA A 154 20.93 -22.39 16.24
CA ALA A 154 21.79 -21.31 16.71
C ALA A 154 21.46 -19.96 16.07
N GLU A 155 20.97 -19.94 14.82
CA GLU A 155 20.70 -18.70 14.06
C GLU A 155 19.38 -18.03 14.46
N ARG A 156 18.45 -18.80 15.04
CA ARG A 156 17.17 -18.30 15.58
C ARG A 156 17.34 -17.44 16.84
N ALA A 157 18.42 -17.62 17.60
CA ALA A 157 18.61 -16.93 18.88
C ALA A 157 19.12 -15.48 18.74
N ALA A 158 19.56 -15.05 17.56
CA ALA A 158 20.19 -13.75 17.35
C ALA A 158 19.24 -12.60 16.96
N HIS A 159 17.95 -12.86 16.71
CA HIS A 159 17.02 -11.89 16.08
C HIS A 159 15.73 -11.57 16.86
N ALA A 160 15.69 -11.81 18.17
CA ALA A 160 14.55 -11.38 18.99
C ALA A 160 14.76 -9.95 19.54
N PRO A 161 13.89 -8.96 19.26
CA PRO A 161 13.91 -7.69 19.97
C PRO A 161 13.31 -7.87 21.38
N PRO A 162 13.89 -7.25 22.43
CA PRO A 162 13.41 -7.41 23.79
C PRO A 162 12.19 -6.54 24.09
N GLY A 163 11.14 -7.17 24.61
CA GLY A 163 10.12 -6.54 25.45
C GLY A 163 8.95 -5.84 24.74
N ALA A 164 7.83 -6.54 24.59
CA ALA A 164 6.51 -5.92 24.61
C ALA A 164 5.48 -6.95 25.10
N ARG A 165 4.88 -6.66 26.27
CA ARG A 165 3.83 -7.47 26.92
C ARG A 165 2.45 -7.07 26.40
N HIS A 166 1.51 -8.01 26.51
CA HIS A 166 0.08 -7.87 26.22
C HIS A 166 -0.63 -6.86 27.15
N GLY A 167 -1.57 -6.08 26.60
CA GLY A 167 -2.61 -5.38 27.38
C GLY A 167 -3.05 -4.02 26.84
N ASP A 168 -4.31 -3.97 26.40
CA ASP A 168 -5.26 -2.85 26.47
C ASP A 168 -5.38 -1.74 25.39
N ALA A 169 -6.68 -1.45 25.15
CA ALA A 169 -7.36 -0.32 24.49
C ALA A 169 -7.45 -0.27 22.95
N SER A 170 -8.69 -0.39 22.45
CA SER A 170 -9.04 -0.09 21.05
C SER A 170 -8.95 1.42 20.77
N PRO A 171 -8.25 1.89 19.71
CA PRO A 171 -8.07 3.32 19.49
C PRO A 171 -9.27 3.98 18.77
N ALA A 172 -9.42 5.28 19.00
CA ALA A 172 -10.55 6.14 18.65
C ALA A 172 -10.80 6.41 17.15
N TRP A 173 -10.10 5.74 16.23
CA TRP A 173 -10.25 5.94 14.78
C TRP A 173 -11.45 5.22 14.15
N ARG A 174 -12.25 4.49 14.93
CA ARG A 174 -13.47 3.76 14.49
C ARG A 174 -14.68 4.64 14.15
N ARG A 175 -14.52 5.91 13.77
CA ARG A 175 -15.64 6.77 13.34
C ARG A 175 -15.78 6.73 11.80
N PRO A 176 -16.98 6.46 11.25
CA PRO A 176 -17.18 6.37 9.80
C PRO A 176 -17.01 7.73 9.12
N TRP A 177 -16.18 7.77 8.07
CA TRP A 177 -15.94 8.93 7.21
C TRP A 177 -16.93 9.00 6.03
N TYR A 178 -18.24 9.10 6.33
CA TYR A 178 -19.24 9.31 5.29
C TYR A 178 -20.17 10.47 5.68
N LEU A 179 -20.18 11.53 4.89
CA LEU A 179 -21.26 12.51 4.87
C LEU A 179 -22.19 12.13 3.70
N PRO A 180 -23.51 11.94 3.94
CA PRO A 180 -24.46 11.71 2.87
C PRO A 180 -24.63 12.99 2.05
N THR A 181 -24.70 12.83 0.73
CA THR A 181 -25.13 13.86 -0.21
C THR A 181 -26.60 14.22 0.07
N ALA A 182 -26.87 15.50 0.26
CA ALA A 182 -28.19 16.10 0.06
C ALA A 182 -28.23 16.78 -1.31
#